data_AF-F6I0M0-F1
#
_entry.id   AF-F6I0M0-F1
#
_cell.length_a   1.000
_cell.length_b   1.000
_cell.length_c   1.000
_cell.angle_alpha   90.00
_cell.angle_beta   90.00
_cell.angle_gamma   90.00
#
_symmetry.space_group_name_H-M   'P 1'
#
loop_
_entity.id
_entity.type
_entity.pdbx_description
1 polymer ?
#
loop_
_entity_poly.entity_id
_entity_poly.type
_entity_poly.pdbx_seq_one_letter_code
_entity_poly.pdbx_strand_id
1 'polypeptide(L)'
;MVLTILGSIQSHNPCCIWELVGITLNDMVLQVPKELGTGQVMNEGNICIAKTSPPGVFKAYYEQFERDLTLFLESRAEEIAAGGGMLLTVMGSIQSNDPCSIWELVGITLNDMVLQGLIQEAKLDSSNLPYYAPTAEEVRKVMRGRRIIYSQETRKSLEKRSVMIFLLDLPRRSLIAWQERNAST
;
A
#
# COMPACT_ATOMS: atom_id res chain seq x y z
N MET A 1 -7.82 -1.89 3.33
CA MET A 1 -7.33 -2.80 2.28
C MET A 1 -8.48 -3.63 1.72
N VAL A 2 -9.10 -3.18 0.64
CA VAL A 2 -9.99 -4.04 -0.15
C VAL A 2 -9.10 -4.98 -0.96
N LEU A 3 -9.10 -6.26 -0.58
CA LEU A 3 -8.43 -7.35 -1.30
C LEU A 3 -9.38 -7.86 -2.38
N THR A 4 -9.09 -7.58 -3.65
CA THR A 4 -9.77 -8.27 -4.74
C THR A 4 -8.84 -9.36 -5.24
N ILE A 5 -9.20 -10.62 -4.94
CA ILE A 5 -8.53 -11.79 -5.54
C ILE A 5 -9.02 -11.90 -6.98
N LEU A 6 -8.12 -11.70 -7.95
CA LEU A 6 -8.45 -11.77 -9.37
C LEU A 6 -8.59 -13.22 -9.88
N GLY A 7 -8.18 -14.21 -9.08
CA GLY A 7 -8.28 -15.63 -9.36
C GLY A 7 -6.95 -16.36 -9.10
N SER A 8 -7.01 -17.69 -9.15
CA SER A 8 -5.85 -18.58 -9.20
C SER A 8 -5.70 -19.11 -10.61
N ILE A 9 -4.55 -18.86 -11.27
CA ILE A 9 -4.28 -19.46 -12.58
C ILE A 9 -3.54 -20.78 -12.35
N GLN A 10 -4.17 -21.90 -12.67
CA GLN A 10 -3.52 -23.20 -12.73
C GLN A 10 -2.97 -23.41 -14.14
N SER A 11 -1.66 -23.69 -14.25
CA SER A 11 -1.06 -24.06 -15.53
C SER A 11 -1.52 -25.47 -15.95
N HIS A 12 -1.93 -25.64 -17.21
CA HIS A 12 -2.35 -26.93 -17.78
C HIS A 12 -1.20 -27.92 -18.04
N ASN A 13 0.03 -27.60 -17.61
CA ASN A 13 1.17 -28.49 -17.77
C ASN A 13 1.30 -29.39 -16.53
N PRO A 14 1.15 -30.73 -16.64
CA PRO A 14 1.04 -31.64 -15.50
C PRO A 14 2.28 -31.71 -14.58
N CYS A 15 3.40 -31.10 -14.98
CA CYS A 15 4.62 -30.98 -14.16
C CYS A 15 4.77 -29.64 -13.40
N CYS A 16 3.89 -28.66 -13.63
CA CYS A 16 4.02 -27.30 -13.10
C CYS A 16 2.66 -26.78 -12.62
N ILE A 17 2.18 -27.31 -11.49
CA ILE A 17 1.07 -26.71 -10.76
C ILE A 17 1.64 -25.55 -9.94
N TRP A 18 1.81 -24.39 -10.56
CA TRP A 18 2.14 -23.16 -9.84
C TRP A 18 0.85 -22.37 -9.65
N GLU A 19 0.52 -22.03 -8.40
CA GLU A 19 -0.59 -21.12 -8.10
C GLU A 19 -0.07 -19.68 -8.24
N LEU A 20 -0.58 -18.95 -9.23
CA LEU A 20 -0.44 -17.50 -9.30
C LEU A 20 -1.65 -16.86 -8.64
N VAL A 21 -1.42 -16.11 -7.56
CA VAL A 21 -2.48 -15.36 -6.87
C VAL A 21 -2.41 -13.90 -7.29
N GLY A 22 -3.48 -13.38 -7.89
CA GLY A 22 -3.61 -11.96 -8.25
C GLY A 22 -4.32 -11.16 -7.17
N ILE A 23 -3.67 -10.11 -6.66
CA ILE A 23 -4.24 -9.21 -5.63
C ILE A 23 -4.14 -7.76 -6.07
N THR A 24 -5.26 -7.04 -6.02
CA THR A 24 -5.30 -5.58 -6.20
C THR A 24 -5.50 -4.89 -4.86
N LEU A 25 -4.64 -3.92 -4.56
CA LEU A 25 -4.75 -3.04 -3.40
C LEU A 25 -5.25 -1.66 -3.86
N ASN A 26 -6.46 -1.29 -3.44
CA ASN A 26 -7.06 0.03 -3.75
C ASN A 26 -6.90 1.04 -2.60
N ASP A 27 -6.80 0.55 -1.36
CA ASP A 27 -6.51 1.32 -0.15
C ASP A 27 -5.25 0.74 0.50
N MET A 28 -4.13 1.46 0.41
CA MET A 28 -2.81 0.91 0.77
C MET A 28 -2.52 0.89 2.27
N VAL A 29 -3.30 1.61 3.07
CA VAL A 29 -3.25 1.50 4.52
C VAL A 29 -4.51 0.80 5.02
N LEU A 30 -4.34 -0.07 6.01
CA LEU A 30 -5.43 -0.82 6.64
C LEU A 30 -6.22 0.04 7.62
N GLN A 31 -5.55 1.03 8.20
CA GLN A 31 -6.07 1.88 9.26
C GLN A 31 -5.47 3.28 9.16
N VAL A 32 -6.13 4.24 9.80
CA VAL A 32 -5.57 5.57 10.00
C VAL A 32 -4.30 5.45 10.85
N PRO A 33 -3.21 6.16 10.53
CA PRO A 33 -2.01 6.16 11.37
C PRO A 33 -2.35 6.55 12.80
N LYS A 34 -1.79 5.83 13.77
CA LYS A 34 -2.11 6.00 15.19
C LYS A 34 -1.81 7.41 15.67
N GLU A 35 -0.79 8.04 15.11
CA GLU A 35 -0.33 9.39 15.40
C GLU A 35 -1.41 10.45 15.09
N LEU A 36 -2.26 10.20 14.09
CA LEU A 36 -3.42 11.05 13.80
C LEU A 36 -4.59 10.73 14.74
N GLY A 37 -4.79 9.46 15.09
CA GLY A 37 -5.86 9.05 16.02
C GLY A 37 -5.63 9.51 17.47
N THR A 38 -4.37 9.70 17.88
CA THR A 38 -4.01 10.21 19.22
C THR A 38 -3.89 11.73 19.28
N GLY A 39 -3.98 12.42 18.13
CA GLY A 39 -3.79 13.87 18.04
C GLY A 39 -2.33 14.33 18.17
N GLN A 40 -1.36 13.41 18.09
CA GLN A 40 0.07 13.77 18.06
C GLN A 40 0.46 14.47 16.76
N VAL A 41 -0.23 14.14 15.68
CA VAL A 41 -0.13 14.81 14.38
C VAL A 41 -1.53 15.23 13.96
N MET A 42 -1.71 16.52 13.67
CA MET A 42 -2.98 17.06 13.22
C MET A 42 -2.98 17.27 11.70
N ASN A 43 -4.09 16.93 11.05
CA ASN A 43 -4.31 17.12 9.62
C ASN A 43 -5.43 18.14 9.41
N GLU A 44 -5.24 19.33 9.96
CA GLU A 44 -6.26 20.38 10.04
C GLU A 44 -6.90 20.67 8.67
N GLY A 45 -8.23 20.74 8.66
CA GLY A 45 -9.01 21.03 7.46
C GLY A 45 -8.96 19.96 6.37
N ASN A 46 -8.41 18.78 6.64
CA ASN A 46 -8.21 17.72 5.66
C ASN A 46 -8.64 16.35 6.21
N ILE A 47 -9.11 15.49 5.31
CA ILE A 47 -9.49 14.09 5.63
C ILE A 47 -8.49 13.06 5.10
N CYS A 48 -7.51 13.49 4.31
CA CYS A 48 -6.45 12.65 3.79
C CYS A 48 -5.18 13.50 3.62
N ILE A 49 -4.11 12.91 3.12
CA ILE A 49 -2.96 13.70 2.66
C ILE A 49 -3.41 14.67 1.56
N ALA A 50 -3.16 15.95 1.77
CA ALA A 50 -3.43 17.04 0.83
C ALA A 50 -2.19 17.95 0.71
N LYS A 51 -2.23 18.89 -0.24
CA LYS A 51 -1.16 19.91 -0.40
C LYS A 51 -0.90 20.73 0.88
N THR A 52 -1.94 20.94 1.68
CA THR A 52 -1.88 21.73 2.92
C THR A 52 -1.49 20.90 4.13
N SER A 53 -1.43 19.56 4.01
CA SER A 53 -1.05 18.69 5.12
C SER A 53 0.41 18.93 5.54
N PRO A 54 0.70 18.98 6.84
CA PRO A 54 2.07 19.15 7.30
C PRO A 54 2.92 17.89 7.04
N PRO A 55 4.26 18.01 6.94
CA PRO A 55 5.15 16.87 6.67
C PRO A 55 5.00 15.70 7.65
N GLY A 56 4.59 15.98 8.90
CA GLY A 56 4.31 14.94 9.91
C GLY A 56 3.18 13.99 9.49
N VAL A 57 2.15 14.49 8.81
CA VAL A 57 1.03 13.67 8.31
C VAL A 57 1.52 12.72 7.22
N PHE A 58 2.27 13.23 6.24
CA PHE A 58 2.86 12.40 5.18
C PHE A 58 3.71 11.27 5.77
N LYS A 59 4.57 11.61 6.74
CA LYS A 59 5.41 10.63 7.43
C LYS A 59 4.59 9.55 8.13
N ALA A 60 3.57 9.92 8.90
CA ALA A 60 2.74 8.96 9.63
C ALA A 60 2.02 7.98 8.69
N TYR A 61 1.46 8.48 7.59
CA TYR A 61 0.84 7.64 6.56
C TYR A 61 1.83 6.73 5.85
N TYR A 62 3.02 7.25 5.50
CA TYR A 62 4.07 6.43 4.88
C TYR A 62 4.53 5.30 5.80
N GLU A 63 4.76 5.59 7.09
CA GLU A 63 5.15 4.57 8.06
C GLU A 63 4.04 3.52 8.29
N GLN A 64 2.77 3.94 8.28
CA GLN A 64 1.64 3.01 8.34
C GLN A 64 1.58 2.12 7.09
N PHE A 65 1.79 2.70 5.90
CA PHE A 65 1.87 1.96 4.64
C PHE A 65 3.02 0.95 4.63
N GLU A 66 4.22 1.34 5.04
CA GLU A 66 5.37 0.45 5.11
C GLU A 66 5.09 -0.76 6.01
N ARG A 67 4.49 -0.52 7.19
CA ARG A 67 4.07 -1.59 8.10
C ARG A 67 3.03 -2.51 7.47
N ASP A 68 1.96 -1.95 6.92
CA ASP A 68 0.84 -2.72 6.39
C ASP A 68 1.24 -3.55 5.17
N LEU A 69 1.99 -2.95 4.23
CA LEU A 69 2.50 -3.66 3.06
C LEU A 69 3.50 -4.76 3.47
N THR A 70 4.37 -4.49 4.43
CA THR A 70 5.30 -5.50 4.97
C THR A 70 4.53 -6.69 5.53
N LEU A 71 3.59 -6.44 6.46
CA LEU A 71 2.81 -7.49 7.10
C LEU A 71 2.01 -8.30 6.07
N PHE A 72 1.45 -7.62 5.08
CA PHE A 72 0.75 -8.27 3.98
C PHE A 72 1.68 -9.21 3.20
N LEU A 73 2.84 -8.72 2.74
CA LEU A 73 3.81 -9.51 1.98
C LEU A 73 4.35 -10.70 2.80
N GLU A 74 4.64 -10.49 4.09
CA GLU A 74 5.09 -11.55 4.99
C GLU A 74 4.02 -12.63 5.17
N SER A 75 2.77 -12.24 5.35
CA SER A 75 1.65 -13.19 5.45
C SER A 75 1.49 -14.00 4.16
N ARG A 76 1.59 -13.35 3.00
CA ARG A 76 1.52 -14.04 1.70
C ARG A 76 2.69 -14.97 1.44
N ALA A 77 3.89 -14.64 1.92
CA ALA A 77 5.07 -15.50 1.79
C ALA A 77 4.93 -16.82 2.57
N GLU A 78 4.12 -16.86 3.63
CA GLU A 78 3.85 -18.08 4.39
C GLU A 78 2.77 -18.97 3.75
N GLU A 79 1.83 -18.36 3.04
CA GLU A 79 0.71 -19.03 2.36
C GLU A 79 1.09 -19.59 0.97
N ILE A 80 1.97 -18.92 0.24
CA ILE A 80 2.35 -19.33 -1.12
C ILE A 80 3.22 -20.58 -1.08
N ALA A 81 2.85 -21.58 -1.91
CA ALA A 81 3.60 -22.82 -2.06
C ALA A 81 5.01 -22.57 -2.61
N ALA A 82 5.96 -23.46 -2.29
CA ALA A 82 7.32 -23.36 -2.83
C ALA A 82 7.29 -23.37 -4.37
N GLY A 83 7.90 -22.37 -5.00
CA GLY A 83 7.88 -22.16 -6.45
C GLY A 83 6.63 -21.44 -6.98
N GLY A 84 5.67 -21.10 -6.12
CA GLY A 84 4.55 -20.23 -6.44
C GLY A 84 4.96 -18.75 -6.49
N GLY A 85 4.09 -17.93 -7.09
CA GLY A 85 4.33 -16.49 -7.25
C GLY A 85 3.08 -15.68 -6.95
N MET A 86 3.26 -14.38 -6.68
CA MET A 86 2.16 -13.45 -6.45
C MET A 86 2.17 -12.33 -7.47
N LEU A 87 1.03 -12.10 -8.11
CA LEU A 87 0.81 -10.91 -8.91
C LEU A 87 0.23 -9.81 -8.01
N LEU A 88 1.07 -8.88 -7.60
CA LEU A 88 0.66 -7.74 -6.78
C LEU A 88 0.38 -6.52 -7.67
N THR A 89 -0.85 -6.02 -7.61
CA THR A 89 -1.27 -4.80 -8.30
C THR A 89 -1.50 -3.69 -7.30
N VAL A 90 -0.73 -2.60 -7.42
CA VAL A 90 -0.74 -1.46 -6.50
C VAL A 90 -1.21 -0.22 -7.24
N MET A 91 -2.34 0.36 -6.79
CA MET A 91 -2.74 1.71 -7.20
C MET A 91 -1.91 2.76 -6.48
N GLY A 92 -1.05 3.47 -7.22
CA GLY A 92 -0.14 4.46 -6.65
C GLY A 92 -0.18 5.81 -7.36
N SER A 93 0.56 6.76 -6.80
CA SER A 93 0.75 8.09 -7.37
C SER A 93 1.98 8.15 -8.27
N ILE A 94 1.98 9.06 -9.25
CA ILE A 94 3.15 9.35 -10.06
C ILE A 94 4.16 10.21 -9.28
N GLN A 95 3.69 11.08 -8.39
CA GLN A 95 4.50 11.98 -7.57
C GLN A 95 4.14 11.84 -6.10
N SER A 96 5.12 11.94 -5.19
CA SER A 96 4.91 11.78 -3.74
C SER A 96 3.94 12.80 -3.15
N ASN A 97 3.77 13.95 -3.82
CA ASN A 97 3.00 15.09 -3.34
C ASN A 97 1.81 15.44 -4.26
N ASP A 98 1.43 14.56 -5.20
CA ASP A 98 0.25 14.82 -6.05
C ASP A 98 -1.02 14.36 -5.33
N PRO A 99 -1.81 15.27 -4.77
CA PRO A 99 -2.94 14.92 -3.92
C PRO A 99 -4.24 14.81 -4.71
N CYS A 100 -4.20 14.84 -6.06
CA CYS A 100 -5.34 14.75 -6.96
C CYS A 100 -6.04 13.38 -6.91
N SER A 101 -6.55 13.05 -5.73
CA SER A 101 -7.49 12.00 -5.43
C SER A 101 -8.86 12.64 -5.24
N ILE A 102 -9.91 11.87 -5.46
CA ILE A 102 -11.28 12.30 -5.16
C ILE A 102 -11.44 12.72 -3.70
N TRP A 103 -10.60 12.21 -2.80
CA TRP A 103 -10.62 12.53 -1.37
C TRP A 103 -10.14 13.95 -1.04
N GLU A 104 -9.23 14.53 -1.82
CA GLU A 104 -8.85 15.95 -1.65
C GLU A 104 -10.05 16.86 -1.95
N LEU A 105 -10.82 16.56 -3.01
CA LEU A 105 -12.04 17.30 -3.34
C LEU A 105 -13.13 17.16 -2.26
N VAL A 106 -13.30 15.96 -1.72
CA VAL A 106 -14.22 15.73 -0.60
C VAL A 106 -13.74 16.50 0.63
N GLY A 107 -12.44 16.50 0.95
CA GLY A 107 -11.85 17.26 2.04
C GLY A 107 -12.10 18.77 1.92
N ILE A 108 -11.86 19.34 0.74
CA ILE A 108 -12.17 20.76 0.45
C ILE A 108 -13.66 21.06 0.67
N THR A 109 -14.53 20.21 0.14
CA THR A 109 -15.99 20.39 0.28
C THR A 109 -16.42 20.33 1.75
N LEU A 110 -15.88 19.41 2.53
CA LEU A 110 -16.17 19.30 3.96
C LEU A 110 -15.65 20.52 4.73
N ASN A 111 -14.48 21.06 4.36
CA ASN A 111 -13.96 22.29 4.94
C ASN A 111 -14.86 23.50 4.63
N ASP A 112 -15.35 23.62 3.39
CA ASP A 112 -16.33 24.66 3.03
C ASP A 112 -17.62 24.55 3.85
N MET A 113 -18.05 23.33 4.20
CA MET A 113 -19.19 23.11 5.09
C MET A 113 -18.89 23.49 6.55
N VAL A 114 -17.64 23.34 7.02
CA VAL A 114 -17.21 23.86 8.33
C VAL A 114 -17.27 25.38 8.34
N LEU A 115 -16.76 26.05 7.30
CA LEU A 115 -16.81 27.51 7.17
C LEU A 115 -18.25 28.05 7.14
N GLN A 116 -19.19 27.28 6.61
CA GLN A 116 -20.63 27.59 6.62
C GLN A 116 -21.34 27.25 7.95
N GLY A 117 -20.64 26.66 8.92
CA GLY A 117 -21.19 26.24 10.21
C GLY A 117 -22.09 24.99 10.14
N LEU A 118 -22.04 24.23 9.05
CA LEU A 118 -22.82 23.00 8.87
C LEU A 118 -22.17 21.78 9.54
N ILE A 119 -20.85 21.82 9.73
CA ILE A 119 -20.05 20.76 10.36
C ILE A 119 -19.16 21.41 11.43
N GLN A 120 -18.96 20.73 12.55
CA GLN A 120 -17.99 21.16 13.56
C GLN A 120 -16.57 20.92 13.06
N GLU A 121 -15.70 21.91 13.17
CA GLU A 121 -14.28 21.84 12.78
C GLU A 121 -13.57 20.64 13.42
N ALA A 122 -13.72 20.44 14.73
CA ALA A 122 -13.14 19.30 15.44
C ALA A 122 -13.57 17.91 14.89
N LYS A 123 -14.76 17.83 14.28
CA LYS A 123 -15.23 16.61 13.62
C LYS A 123 -14.53 16.40 12.29
N LEU A 124 -14.25 17.46 11.54
CA LEU A 124 -13.46 17.38 10.31
C LEU A 124 -12.03 16.94 10.62
N ASP A 125 -11.37 17.61 11.57
CA ASP A 125 -9.94 17.38 11.88
C ASP A 125 -9.65 15.97 12.40
N SER A 126 -10.64 15.33 13.05
CA SER A 126 -10.55 13.93 13.50
C SER A 126 -10.94 12.90 12.43
N SER A 127 -11.55 13.32 11.31
CA SER A 127 -12.06 12.43 10.26
C SER A 127 -11.03 12.09 9.20
N ASN A 128 -9.95 11.41 9.60
CA ASN A 128 -8.90 10.98 8.68
C ASN A 128 -9.27 9.64 8.00
N LEU A 129 -8.99 9.52 6.70
CA LEU A 129 -9.25 8.34 5.91
C LEU A 129 -8.06 7.37 5.97
N PRO A 130 -8.29 6.05 6.03
CA PRO A 130 -7.25 5.05 5.86
C PRO A 130 -6.88 4.92 4.37
N TYR A 131 -6.35 6.00 3.77
CA TYR A 131 -5.96 6.03 2.37
C TYR A 131 -4.56 6.60 2.20
N TYR A 132 -3.74 5.90 1.42
CA TYR A 132 -2.41 6.32 1.02
C TYR A 132 -2.14 5.85 -0.42
N ALA A 133 -1.57 6.72 -1.25
CA ALA A 133 -1.24 6.42 -2.63
C ALA A 133 0.29 6.47 -2.81
N PRO A 134 1.00 5.34 -2.63
CA PRO A 134 2.45 5.32 -2.69
C PRO A 134 2.93 5.56 -4.11
N THR A 135 4.12 6.14 -4.24
CA THR A 135 4.89 6.16 -5.47
C THR A 135 5.52 4.80 -5.73
N ALA A 136 5.91 4.57 -6.98
CA ALA A 136 6.68 3.37 -7.33
C ALA A 136 7.98 3.24 -6.54
N GLU A 137 8.63 4.35 -6.21
CA GLU A 137 9.86 4.31 -5.44
C GLU A 137 9.62 3.94 -3.97
N GLU A 138 8.52 4.41 -3.38
CA GLU A 138 8.13 4.02 -2.02
C GLU A 138 7.81 2.53 -1.94
N VAL A 139 7.09 1.97 -2.92
CA VAL A 139 6.83 0.52 -3.00
C VAL A 139 8.14 -0.26 -3.11
N ARG A 140 9.03 0.14 -4.03
CA ARG A 140 10.34 -0.51 -4.19
C ARG A 140 11.19 -0.42 -2.94
N LYS A 141 11.14 0.71 -2.22
CA LYS A 141 11.88 0.88 -0.96
C LYS A 141 11.43 -0.14 0.09
N VAL A 142 10.12 -0.35 0.25
CA VAL A 142 9.60 -1.39 1.16
C VAL A 142 10.04 -2.79 0.72
N MET A 143 9.93 -3.10 -0.58
CA MET A 143 10.34 -4.40 -1.12
C MET A 143 11.85 -4.67 -0.92
N ARG A 144 12.71 -3.70 -1.23
CA ARG A 144 14.17 -3.80 -1.02
C ARG A 144 14.53 -3.95 0.44
N GLY A 145 13.90 -3.17 1.33
CA GLY A 145 14.12 -3.25 2.78
C GLY A 145 13.80 -4.63 3.37
N ARG A 146 12.91 -5.39 2.72
CA ARG A 146 12.50 -6.73 3.13
C ARG A 146 13.08 -7.85 2.28
N ARG A 147 14.02 -7.54 1.38
CA ARG A 147 14.67 -8.50 0.45
C ARG A 147 13.65 -9.30 -0.36
N ILE A 148 12.51 -8.69 -0.69
CA ILE A 148 11.48 -9.30 -1.53
C ILE A 148 11.96 -9.30 -2.97
N ILE A 149 11.92 -10.47 -3.61
CA ILE A 149 12.34 -10.66 -5.00
C ILE A 149 11.12 -10.59 -5.89
N TYR A 150 11.23 -9.86 -7.00
CA TYR A 150 10.26 -9.86 -8.08
C TYR A 150 10.97 -10.12 -9.40
N SER A 151 10.37 -10.96 -10.23
CA SER A 151 10.89 -11.32 -11.55
C SER A 151 10.42 -10.37 -12.63
N GLN A 152 9.28 -9.70 -12.43
CA GLN A 152 8.74 -8.73 -13.38
C GLN A 152 8.12 -7.52 -12.68
N GLU A 153 8.28 -6.35 -13.29
CA GLU A 153 7.60 -5.11 -12.92
C GLU A 153 7.03 -4.47 -14.18
N THR A 154 5.75 -4.09 -14.15
CA THR A 154 5.15 -3.26 -15.18
C THR A 154 4.46 -2.07 -14.55
N ARG A 155 4.73 -0.87 -15.07
CA ARG A 155 4.03 0.35 -14.69
C ARG A 155 3.15 0.79 -15.84
N LYS A 156 1.84 0.86 -15.60
CA LYS A 156 0.92 1.57 -16.49
C LYS A 156 0.53 2.88 -15.85
N SER A 157 0.83 3.98 -16.52
CA SER A 157 0.36 5.30 -16.13
C SER A 157 -0.98 5.56 -16.79
N LEU A 158 -1.99 5.86 -15.99
CA LEU A 158 -3.28 6.38 -16.46
C LEU A 158 -3.43 7.77 -15.85
N GLU A 159 -3.24 8.79 -16.68
CA GLU A 159 -3.21 10.20 -16.29
C GLU A 159 -2.25 10.47 -15.11
N LYS A 160 -2.78 10.59 -13.88
CA LYS A 160 -2.05 10.88 -12.64
C LYS A 160 -1.80 9.66 -11.75
N ARG A 161 -2.43 8.52 -12.07
CA ARG A 161 -2.28 7.28 -11.31
C ARG A 161 -1.32 6.36 -12.02
N SER A 162 -0.60 5.57 -11.21
CA SER A 162 0.18 4.45 -11.72
C SER A 162 -0.38 3.16 -11.16
N VAL A 163 -0.65 2.22 -12.06
CA VAL A 163 -0.89 0.83 -11.71
C VAL A 163 0.44 0.13 -11.83
N MET A 164 0.97 -0.30 -10.69
CA MET A 164 2.20 -1.07 -10.63
C MET A 164 1.85 -2.54 -10.45
N ILE A 165 2.36 -3.37 -11.34
CA ILE A 165 2.14 -4.81 -11.34
C ILE A 165 3.48 -5.48 -11.08
N PHE A 166 3.58 -6.24 -10.01
CA PHE A 166 4.76 -6.99 -9.63
C PHE A 166 4.47 -8.49 -9.66
N LEU A 167 5.33 -9.26 -10.32
CA LEU A 167 5.36 -10.71 -10.17
C LEU A 167 6.41 -11.05 -9.11
N LEU A 168 5.94 -11.38 -7.91
CA LEU A 168 6.77 -11.63 -6.74
C LEU A 168 7.10 -13.12 -6.63
N ASP A 169 8.38 -13.41 -6.44
CA ASP A 169 8.88 -14.74 -6.12
C ASP A 169 9.08 -14.77 -4.59
N LEU A 170 8.11 -15.32 -3.85
CA LEU A 170 8.18 -15.34 -2.39
C LEU A 170 8.79 -16.67 -1.91
N PRO A 171 10.07 -16.71 -1.50
CA PRO A 171 10.62 -17.89 -0.87
C PRO A 171 10.00 -18.09 0.53
N ARG A 172 9.73 -19.34 0.88
CA ARG A 172 9.28 -19.71 2.23
C ARG A 172 10.35 -19.27 3.25
N ARG A 173 9.95 -18.65 4.37
CA ARG A 173 10.89 -18.28 5.47
C ARG A 173 11.78 -19.44 5.91
N SER A 174 11.27 -20.68 5.87
CA SER A 174 12.06 -21.88 6.18
C SER A 174 13.17 -22.17 5.16
N LEU A 175 13.00 -21.76 3.90
CA LEU A 175 14.01 -21.91 2.85
C LEU A 175 15.11 -20.86 2.99
N ILE A 176 14.77 -19.60 3.32
CA ILE A 176 15.76 -18.55 3.64
C ILE A 176 16.57 -18.97 4.88
N ALA A 177 15.89 -19.39 5.95
CA ALA A 177 16.55 -19.85 7.18
C ALA A 177 17.38 -21.14 6.98
N TRP A 178 17.10 -21.94 5.95
CA TRP A 178 17.92 -23.08 5.54
C TRP A 178 19.12 -22.62 4.69
N GLN A 179 18.92 -21.71 3.73
CA GLN A 179 19.99 -21.16 2.89
C GLN A 179 21.00 -20.36 3.72
N GLU A 180 20.56 -19.51 4.65
CA GLU A 180 21.45 -18.74 5.54
C GLU A 180 22.26 -19.66 6.47
N ARG A 181 21.68 -20.80 6.88
CA ARG A 181 22.35 -21.81 7.70
C ARG A 181 23.42 -22.60 6.94
N ASN A 182 23.24 -22.78 5.63
CA ASN A 182 24.15 -23.53 4.75
C ASN A 182 25.10 -22.63 3.92
N ALA A 183 24.89 -21.31 3.91
CA ALA A 183 25.80 -20.35 3.27
C ALA A 183 26.96 -19.90 4.19
N SER A 184 26.95 -20.33 5.46
CA SER A 184 27.97 -20.00 6.47
C SER A 184 28.98 -21.13 6.72
N THR A 185 29.00 -22.15 5.85
CA THR A 185 29.90 -23.31 5.85
C THR A 185 30.58 -23.41 4.49
#